data_AF-A0A2I0W3P4-F1
#
_entry.id   AF-A0A2I0W3P4-F1
#
_cell.length_a   1.000
_cell.length_b   1.000
_cell.length_c   1.000
_cell.angle_alpha   90.00
_cell.angle_beta   90.00
_cell.angle_gamma   90.00
#
_symmetry.space_group_name_H-M   'P 1'
#
loop_
_entity.id
_entity.type
_entity.pdbx_description
1 polymer ?
#
loop_
_entity_poly.entity_id
_entity_poly.type
_entity_poly.pdbx_seq_one_letter_code
_entity_poly.pdbx_strand_id
1 'polypeptide(L)'
;MFLMSRKIKSLGVKMVLSGEGSDEIFGGYLYFHKAPNKEELHLETCRKIKALHLYDCLRANKATSAWGLEARVPFLDKNFIRVAMDIDPEWKMIRPDLGRIEKWILRNAFDDNDKPYLPKHILYRQKEQFSDGVGYSWIDGLKDHANEHVSDTMLNNASFVYPENTPFTKEAYYYRTIFEKFFPKNAARSTVPGGPSVACSSAKAVEWDAAWSKCLDPSGRAAVGVHTSAYESTSSEASAQENGFSVNGISEKKVDYFEAAAATI
;
A
#
# COMPACT_ATOMS: atom_id res chain seq x y z
N MET A 1 10.06 -6.89 -4.81
CA MET A 1 9.69 -8.23 -5.30
C MET A 1 10.59 -8.73 -6.44
N PHE A 2 10.68 -8.04 -7.59
CA PHE A 2 11.52 -8.48 -8.73
C PHE A 2 12.98 -8.81 -8.35
N LEU A 3 13.67 -7.90 -7.64
CA LEU A 3 15.06 -8.12 -7.20
C LEU A 3 15.19 -9.25 -6.16
N MET A 4 14.23 -9.36 -5.26
CA MET A 4 14.16 -10.44 -4.26
C MET A 4 14.06 -11.81 -4.94
N SER A 5 13.19 -11.94 -5.96
CA SER A 5 13.04 -13.17 -6.74
C SER A 5 14.34 -13.62 -7.39
N ARG A 6 15.13 -12.67 -7.92
CA ARG A 6 16.47 -12.96 -8.47
C ARG A 6 17.38 -13.61 -7.43
N LYS A 7 17.40 -13.05 -6.21
CA LYS A 7 18.23 -13.56 -5.11
C LYS A 7 17.77 -14.95 -4.67
N ILE A 8 16.47 -15.14 -4.46
CA ILE A 8 15.89 -16.44 -4.09
C ILE A 8 16.23 -17.51 -5.14
N LYS A 9 16.07 -17.17 -6.43
CA LYS A 9 16.42 -18.08 -7.51
C LYS A 9 17.89 -18.50 -7.50
N SER A 10 18.79 -17.57 -7.19
CA SER A 10 20.23 -17.85 -7.09
C SER A 10 20.57 -18.85 -5.98
N LEU A 11 19.69 -19.03 -4.98
CA LEU A 11 19.81 -20.04 -3.93
C LEU A 11 19.26 -21.41 -4.35
N GLY A 12 18.80 -21.57 -5.59
CA GLY A 12 18.24 -22.83 -6.10
C GLY A 12 16.76 -23.06 -5.78
N VAL A 13 16.13 -22.15 -5.02
CA VAL A 13 14.70 -22.22 -4.69
C VAL A 13 13.85 -21.97 -5.94
N LYS A 14 12.82 -22.80 -6.13
CA LYS A 14 11.94 -22.76 -7.32
C LYS A 14 10.50 -22.34 -7.01
N MET A 15 10.10 -22.37 -5.74
CA MET A 15 8.75 -22.03 -5.31
C MET A 15 8.79 -21.34 -3.94
N VAL A 16 7.96 -20.32 -3.76
CA VAL A 16 7.72 -19.63 -2.49
C VAL A 16 6.23 -19.45 -2.20
N LEU A 17 5.88 -19.39 -0.93
CA LEU A 17 4.55 -18.98 -0.47
C LEU A 17 4.53 -17.47 -0.24
N SER A 18 3.43 -16.82 -0.60
CA SER A 18 3.21 -15.38 -0.38
C SER A 18 1.85 -15.13 0.28
N GLY A 19 1.75 -14.03 1.02
CA GLY A 19 0.56 -13.61 1.75
C GLY A 19 -0.44 -12.75 0.95
N GLU A 20 -0.25 -12.60 -0.36
CA GLU A 20 -1.15 -11.82 -1.23
C GLU A 20 -2.60 -12.33 -1.13
N GLY A 21 -3.57 -11.42 -1.14
CA GLY A 21 -4.99 -11.74 -0.97
C GLY A 21 -5.50 -11.61 0.47
N SER A 22 -4.62 -11.60 1.47
CA SER A 22 -5.03 -11.50 2.88
C SER A 22 -5.74 -10.18 3.19
N ASP A 23 -5.21 -9.06 2.67
CA ASP A 23 -5.78 -7.73 2.91
C ASP A 23 -7.15 -7.56 2.22
N GLU A 24 -7.29 -8.12 1.02
CA GLU A 24 -8.51 -8.06 0.21
C GLU A 24 -9.63 -8.92 0.79
N ILE A 25 -9.30 -10.04 1.43
CA ILE A 25 -10.29 -10.95 2.04
C ILE A 25 -10.75 -10.44 3.42
N PHE A 26 -9.83 -9.87 4.20
CA PHE A 26 -10.07 -9.56 5.62
C PHE A 26 -10.13 -8.06 5.93
N GLY A 27 -10.13 -7.19 4.92
CA GLY A 27 -10.21 -5.74 5.14
C GLY A 27 -8.94 -5.18 5.78
N GLY A 28 -7.77 -5.54 5.25
CA GLY A 28 -6.48 -5.26 5.89
C GLY A 28 -5.83 -3.92 5.57
N TYR A 29 -6.29 -3.21 4.55
CA TYR A 29 -5.79 -1.87 4.24
C TYR A 29 -6.32 -0.84 5.24
N LEU A 30 -5.51 0.18 5.55
CA LEU A 30 -5.87 1.18 6.56
C LEU A 30 -7.13 1.99 6.21
N TYR A 31 -7.48 2.13 4.93
CA TYR A 31 -8.72 2.80 4.53
C TYR A 31 -9.99 2.03 4.98
N PHE A 32 -9.90 0.73 5.29
CA PHE A 32 -11.02 -0.03 5.85
C PHE A 32 -11.43 0.43 7.25
N HIS A 33 -10.58 1.18 7.98
CA HIS A 33 -11.00 1.85 9.22
C HIS A 33 -12.12 2.87 9.00
N LYS A 34 -12.30 3.32 7.75
CA LYS A 34 -13.32 4.28 7.35
C LYS A 34 -14.56 3.60 6.75
N ALA A 35 -14.62 2.27 6.73
CA ALA A 35 -15.79 1.56 6.24
C ALA A 35 -17.02 1.95 7.07
N PRO A 36 -18.11 2.45 6.44
CA PRO A 36 -19.24 3.01 7.18
C PRO A 36 -20.06 1.95 7.91
N ASN A 37 -20.07 0.73 7.40
CA ASN A 37 -20.77 -0.43 7.95
C ASN A 37 -20.20 -1.74 7.37
N LYS A 38 -20.66 -2.86 7.92
CA LYS A 38 -20.17 -4.20 7.57
C LYS A 38 -20.54 -4.60 6.13
N GLU A 39 -21.66 -4.09 5.61
CA GLU A 39 -22.12 -4.33 4.25
C GLU A 39 -21.17 -3.68 3.22
N GLU A 40 -20.81 -2.41 3.42
CA GLU A 40 -19.86 -1.70 2.56
C GLU A 40 -18.45 -2.31 2.64
N LEU A 41 -18.00 -2.73 3.83
CA LEU A 41 -16.77 -3.50 3.98
C LEU A 41 -16.81 -4.77 3.14
N HIS A 42 -17.88 -5.55 3.25
CA HIS A 42 -18.02 -6.80 2.49
C HIS A 42 -18.04 -6.56 0.98
N LEU A 43 -18.83 -5.59 0.52
CA LEU A 43 -18.90 -5.23 -0.90
C LEU A 43 -17.54 -4.78 -1.42
N GLU A 44 -16.77 -4.02 -0.64
CA GLU A 44 -15.41 -3.63 -1.02
C GLU A 44 -14.44 -4.82 -1.09
N THR A 45 -14.47 -5.73 -0.10
CA THR A 45 -13.64 -6.96 -0.16
C THR A 45 -13.97 -7.78 -1.42
N CYS A 46 -15.26 -7.89 -1.78
CA CYS A 46 -15.69 -8.54 -3.02
C CYS A 46 -15.16 -7.84 -4.28
N ARG A 47 -15.22 -6.50 -4.34
CA ARG A 47 -14.67 -5.71 -5.46
C ARG A 47 -13.16 -5.94 -5.58
N LYS A 48 -12.44 -5.87 -4.46
CA LYS A 48 -10.99 -6.05 -4.39
C LYS A 48 -10.56 -7.45 -4.84
N ILE A 49 -11.20 -8.51 -4.33
CA ILE A 49 -10.92 -9.89 -4.74
C ILE A 49 -11.12 -10.08 -6.26
N LYS A 50 -12.22 -9.55 -6.82
CA LYS A 50 -12.48 -9.64 -8.27
C LYS A 50 -11.43 -8.89 -9.10
N ALA A 51 -10.89 -7.80 -8.57
CA ALA A 51 -9.90 -6.98 -9.25
C ALA A 51 -8.44 -7.43 -9.06
N LEU A 52 -8.14 -8.35 -8.12
CA LEU A 52 -6.79 -8.82 -7.79
C LEU A 52 -5.93 -9.19 -9.01
N HIS A 53 -6.54 -9.79 -10.03
CA HIS A 53 -5.86 -10.23 -11.25
C HIS A 53 -5.21 -9.07 -12.05
N LEU A 54 -5.67 -7.84 -11.86
CA LEU A 54 -5.11 -6.63 -12.48
C LEU A 54 -4.00 -5.99 -11.64
N TYR A 55 -3.91 -6.33 -10.35
CA TYR A 55 -3.06 -5.65 -9.37
C TYR A 55 -2.08 -6.63 -8.70
N ASP A 56 -2.37 -7.05 -7.48
CA ASP A 56 -1.46 -7.79 -6.61
C ASP A 56 -1.09 -9.17 -7.20
N CYS A 57 -2.04 -9.89 -7.80
CA CYS A 57 -1.74 -11.14 -8.51
C CYS A 57 -0.87 -10.90 -9.75
N LEU A 58 -1.10 -9.80 -10.48
CA LEU A 58 -0.30 -9.45 -11.66
C LEU A 58 1.15 -9.19 -11.25
N ARG A 59 1.35 -8.36 -10.23
CA ARG A 59 2.66 -8.04 -9.64
C ARG A 59 3.33 -9.30 -9.11
N ALA A 60 2.63 -10.07 -8.29
CA ALA A 60 3.17 -11.24 -7.63
C ALA A 60 3.62 -12.30 -8.62
N ASN A 61 2.79 -12.58 -9.64
CA ASN A 61 3.10 -13.57 -10.65
C ASN A 61 4.22 -13.11 -11.61
N LYS A 62 4.10 -11.91 -12.21
CA LYS A 62 5.08 -11.47 -13.22
C LYS A 62 6.46 -11.17 -12.61
N ALA A 63 6.51 -10.59 -11.42
CA ALA A 63 7.79 -10.23 -10.80
C ALA A 63 8.61 -11.44 -10.33
N THR A 64 7.96 -12.55 -9.95
CA THR A 64 8.65 -13.81 -9.60
C THR A 64 8.96 -14.65 -10.82
N SER A 65 8.02 -14.74 -11.76
CA SER A 65 8.19 -15.48 -13.01
C SER A 65 9.32 -14.93 -13.88
N ALA A 66 9.63 -13.64 -13.78
CA ALA A 66 10.78 -13.03 -14.46
C ALA A 66 12.14 -13.69 -14.12
N TRP A 67 12.21 -14.42 -13.00
CA TRP A 67 13.39 -15.18 -12.58
C TRP A 67 13.13 -16.69 -12.50
N GLY A 68 12.03 -17.17 -13.08
CA GLY A 68 11.64 -18.59 -13.02
C GLY A 68 11.40 -19.08 -11.59
N LEU A 69 10.79 -18.23 -10.76
CA LEU A 69 10.35 -18.53 -9.39
C LEU A 69 8.82 -18.59 -9.36
N GLU A 70 8.26 -19.71 -8.91
CA GLU A 70 6.82 -19.86 -8.72
C GLU A 70 6.37 -19.23 -7.39
N ALA A 71 5.35 -18.38 -7.42
CA ALA A 71 4.70 -17.88 -6.21
C ALA A 71 3.34 -18.55 -6.02
N ARG A 72 3.11 -19.14 -4.85
CA ARG A 72 1.79 -19.65 -4.45
C ARG A 72 1.18 -18.74 -3.38
N VAL A 73 -0.13 -18.57 -3.44
CA VAL A 73 -0.88 -17.60 -2.64
C VAL A 73 -2.01 -18.31 -1.88
N PRO A 74 -1.72 -18.95 -0.73
CA PRO A 74 -2.68 -19.80 -0.02
C PRO A 74 -3.97 -19.08 0.39
N PHE A 75 -3.91 -17.78 0.68
CA PHE A 75 -5.11 -16.97 0.95
C PHE A 75 -6.09 -16.94 -0.22
N LEU A 76 -5.63 -17.15 -1.45
CA LEU A 76 -6.46 -17.16 -2.65
C LEU A 76 -6.89 -18.57 -3.09
N ASP A 77 -6.69 -19.58 -2.24
CA ASP A 77 -7.30 -20.88 -2.45
C ASP A 77 -8.84 -20.77 -2.48
N LYS A 78 -9.49 -21.51 -3.39
CA LYS A 78 -10.95 -21.41 -3.58
C LYS A 78 -11.74 -21.86 -2.36
N ASN A 79 -11.27 -22.91 -1.66
CA ASN A 79 -11.95 -23.39 -0.46
C ASN A 79 -11.74 -22.42 0.70
N PHE A 80 -10.53 -21.87 0.83
CA PHE A 80 -10.24 -20.85 1.83
C PHE A 80 -11.09 -19.60 1.60
N ILE A 81 -11.14 -19.06 0.37
CA ILE A 81 -11.97 -17.90 0.04
C ILE A 81 -13.44 -18.17 0.40
N ARG A 82 -13.97 -19.34 0.06
CA ARG A 82 -15.37 -19.69 0.37
C ARG A 82 -15.65 -19.58 1.87
N VAL A 83 -14.81 -20.21 2.70
CA VAL A 83 -14.96 -20.12 4.16
C VAL A 83 -14.77 -18.69 4.65
N ALA A 84 -13.71 -18.01 4.22
CA ALA A 84 -13.37 -16.68 4.72
C ALA A 84 -14.39 -15.61 4.30
N MET A 85 -15.07 -15.78 3.16
CA MET A 85 -16.08 -14.84 2.67
C MET A 85 -17.50 -15.14 3.22
N ASP A 86 -17.75 -16.35 3.72
CA ASP A 86 -19.01 -16.72 4.40
C ASP A 86 -19.08 -16.24 5.86
N ILE A 87 -17.96 -15.79 6.43
CA ILE A 87 -17.94 -15.19 7.78
C ILE A 87 -18.73 -13.88 7.79
N ASP A 88 -19.55 -13.65 8.84
CA ASP A 88 -20.24 -12.37 9.03
C ASP A 88 -19.23 -11.22 8.99
N PRO A 89 -19.36 -10.26 8.06
CA PRO A 89 -18.43 -9.15 7.90
C PRO A 89 -18.24 -8.30 9.18
N GLU A 90 -19.14 -8.37 10.15
CA GLU A 90 -18.96 -7.76 11.47
C GLU A 90 -17.67 -8.21 12.17
N TRP A 91 -17.21 -9.44 11.94
CA TRP A 91 -15.95 -9.93 12.50
C TRP A 91 -14.71 -9.42 11.77
N LYS A 92 -14.88 -8.83 10.58
CA LYS A 92 -13.84 -8.16 9.81
C LYS A 92 -13.82 -6.65 10.05
N MET A 93 -14.89 -6.09 10.64
CA MET A 93 -14.96 -4.68 11.00
C MET A 93 -13.85 -4.33 12.00
N ILE A 94 -13.23 -3.18 11.74
CA ILE A 94 -12.21 -2.62 12.60
C ILE A 94 -12.93 -1.83 13.70
N ARG A 95 -12.75 -2.25 14.94
CA ARG A 95 -13.47 -1.76 16.12
C ARG A 95 -12.48 -1.45 17.22
N PRO A 96 -11.81 -0.28 17.18
CA PRO A 96 -10.84 0.11 18.19
C PRO A 96 -11.44 0.17 19.60
N ASP A 97 -12.74 0.49 19.70
CA ASP A 97 -13.53 0.45 20.94
C ASP A 97 -13.58 -0.94 21.59
N LEU A 98 -13.41 -2.00 20.79
CA LEU A 98 -13.35 -3.40 21.22
C LEU A 98 -11.93 -3.98 21.15
N GLY A 99 -10.91 -3.14 20.90
CA GLY A 99 -9.53 -3.60 20.69
C GLY A 99 -9.32 -4.38 19.39
N ARG A 100 -10.24 -4.29 18.41
CA ARG A 100 -10.10 -4.97 17.12
C ARG A 100 -9.41 -4.08 16.10
N ILE A 101 -8.25 -4.52 15.64
CA ILE A 101 -7.47 -3.90 14.57
C ILE A 101 -7.77 -4.56 13.20
N GLU A 102 -7.15 -4.07 12.13
CA GLU A 102 -7.29 -4.66 10.81
C GLU A 102 -6.95 -6.16 10.80
N LYS A 103 -7.78 -6.96 10.12
CA LYS A 103 -7.68 -8.43 10.07
C LYS A 103 -7.76 -9.10 11.45
N TRP A 104 -8.46 -8.50 12.42
CA TRP A 104 -8.55 -9.02 13.79
C TRP A 104 -8.96 -10.50 13.85
N ILE A 105 -10.00 -10.91 13.12
CA ILE A 105 -10.44 -12.32 13.11
C ILE A 105 -9.32 -13.28 12.68
N LEU A 106 -8.52 -12.89 11.68
CA LEU A 106 -7.38 -13.68 11.24
C LEU A 106 -6.32 -13.75 12.35
N ARG A 107 -5.98 -12.61 12.96
CA ARG A 107 -5.01 -12.55 14.06
C ARG A 107 -5.46 -13.42 15.24
N ASN A 108 -6.71 -13.29 15.65
CA ASN A 108 -7.31 -14.07 16.73
C ASN A 108 -7.35 -15.58 16.43
N ALA A 109 -7.57 -15.98 15.17
CA ALA A 109 -7.55 -17.40 14.78
C ALA A 109 -6.15 -18.05 14.90
N PHE A 110 -5.08 -17.25 14.87
CA PHE A 110 -3.71 -17.72 15.07
C PHE A 110 -3.13 -17.33 16.44
N ASP A 111 -3.97 -16.81 17.34
CA ASP A 111 -3.57 -16.40 18.68
C ASP A 111 -3.60 -17.56 19.68
N ASP A 112 -2.66 -18.48 19.51
CA ASP A 112 -2.50 -19.67 20.35
C ASP A 112 -1.53 -19.38 21.51
N ASN A 113 -2.01 -19.46 22.76
CA ASN A 113 -1.20 -19.22 23.96
C ASN A 113 -0.29 -20.39 24.31
N ASP A 114 -0.68 -21.62 23.97
CA ASP A 114 0.06 -22.83 24.30
C ASP A 114 1.13 -23.13 23.24
N LYS A 115 0.81 -22.85 21.98
CA LYS A 115 1.69 -23.05 20.82
C LYS A 115 1.64 -21.86 19.86
N PRO A 116 2.25 -20.71 20.23
CA PRO A 116 2.19 -19.51 19.42
C PRO A 116 2.86 -19.70 18.06
N TYR A 117 2.14 -19.37 16.98
CA TYR A 117 2.67 -19.34 15.62
C TYR A 117 3.64 -18.17 15.41
N LEU A 118 3.35 -17.03 16.06
CA LEU A 118 4.10 -15.78 15.95
C LEU A 118 4.21 -15.12 17.32
N PRO A 119 5.28 -14.35 17.60
CA PRO A 119 5.34 -13.47 18.76
C PRO A 119 4.17 -12.47 18.79
N LYS A 120 3.61 -12.19 19.96
CA LYS A 120 2.43 -11.29 20.11
C LYS A 120 2.64 -9.91 19.46
N HIS A 121 3.83 -9.35 19.57
CA HIS A 121 4.15 -8.05 18.97
C HIS A 121 4.14 -8.07 17.44
N ILE A 122 4.36 -9.22 16.79
CA ILE A 122 4.19 -9.39 15.34
C ILE A 122 2.72 -9.67 15.02
N LEU A 123 2.08 -10.55 15.79
CA LEU A 123 0.69 -10.96 15.57
C LEU A 123 -0.28 -9.78 15.66
N TYR A 124 0.00 -8.78 16.49
CA TYR A 124 -0.82 -7.58 16.66
C TYR A 124 -0.17 -6.30 16.12
N ARG A 125 0.88 -6.42 15.30
CA ARG A 125 1.50 -5.27 14.63
C ARG A 125 0.52 -4.64 13.64
N GLN A 126 0.41 -3.31 13.67
CA GLN A 126 -0.36 -2.55 12.68
C GLN A 126 0.15 -2.85 11.26
N LYS A 127 -0.78 -2.91 10.30
CA LYS A 127 -0.46 -3.07 8.89
C LYS A 127 0.43 -1.92 8.40
N GLU A 128 1.54 -2.32 7.79
CA GLU A 128 2.36 -1.46 6.93
C GLU A 128 2.28 -1.96 5.48
N GLN A 129 2.14 -1.04 4.53
CA GLN A 129 2.16 -1.39 3.10
C GLN A 129 3.57 -1.77 2.66
N PHE A 130 3.67 -2.60 1.62
CA PHE A 130 4.97 -3.11 1.15
C PHE A 130 5.91 -1.96 0.73
N SER A 131 5.37 -0.90 0.13
CA SER A 131 6.09 0.30 -0.27
C SER A 131 6.68 1.08 0.92
N ASP A 132 6.01 1.04 2.07
CA ASP A 132 6.46 1.71 3.29
C ASP A 132 7.50 0.84 4.02
N GLY A 133 7.29 -0.48 4.04
CA GLY A 133 8.17 -1.43 4.72
C GLY A 133 9.52 -1.68 4.03
N VAL A 134 9.67 -1.34 2.74
CA VAL A 134 10.98 -1.43 2.04
C VAL A 134 11.92 -0.25 2.33
N GLY A 135 11.42 0.81 2.98
CA GLY A 135 12.16 2.02 3.29
C GLY A 135 11.71 3.21 2.46
N TYR A 136 11.45 4.33 3.14
CA TYR A 136 10.87 5.53 2.52
C TYR A 136 11.73 6.15 1.42
N SER A 137 13.05 6.06 1.53
CA SER A 137 13.99 6.57 0.52
C SER A 137 13.82 5.92 -0.85
N TRP A 138 13.21 4.72 -0.93
CA TRP A 138 12.97 4.06 -2.20
C TRP A 138 11.92 4.80 -3.03
N ILE A 139 10.81 5.23 -2.42
CA ILE A 139 9.75 5.98 -3.11
C ILE A 139 10.26 7.36 -3.51
N ASP A 140 10.98 8.02 -2.60
CA ASP A 140 11.52 9.35 -2.88
C ASP A 140 12.55 9.32 -4.02
N GLY A 141 13.42 8.31 -4.05
CA GLY A 141 14.34 8.10 -5.17
C GLY A 141 13.65 7.85 -6.51
N LEU A 142 12.49 7.17 -6.54
CA LEU A 142 11.69 7.02 -7.76
C LEU A 142 11.10 8.34 -8.24
N LYS A 143 10.61 9.18 -7.31
CA LYS A 143 10.11 10.52 -7.63
C LYS A 143 11.21 11.42 -8.17
N ASP A 144 12.37 11.42 -7.52
CA ASP A 144 13.54 12.20 -7.95
C ASP A 144 14.01 11.78 -9.34
N HIS A 145 14.14 10.48 -9.57
CA HIS A 145 14.49 9.95 -10.89
C HIS A 145 13.46 10.35 -11.96
N ALA A 146 12.16 10.30 -11.65
CA ALA A 146 11.13 10.76 -12.59
C ALA A 146 11.19 12.27 -12.84
N ASN A 147 11.52 13.08 -11.82
CA ASN A 147 11.68 14.52 -11.93
C ASN A 147 12.83 14.92 -12.87
N GLU A 148 13.90 14.13 -12.91
CA GLU A 148 15.03 14.34 -13.83
C GLU A 148 14.66 14.04 -15.29
N HIS A 149 13.68 13.14 -15.52
CA HIS A 149 13.36 12.64 -16.86
C HIS A 149 12.07 13.22 -17.46
N VAL A 150 11.20 13.82 -16.64
CA VAL A 150 9.91 14.38 -17.08
C VAL A 150 9.83 15.85 -16.68
N SER A 151 9.84 16.73 -17.67
CA SER A 151 9.70 18.17 -17.44
C SER A 151 8.25 18.57 -17.14
N ASP A 152 8.06 19.75 -16.54
CA ASP A 152 6.73 20.30 -16.30
C ASP A 152 5.97 20.52 -17.62
N THR A 153 6.69 20.90 -18.69
CA THR A 153 6.11 21.04 -20.03
C THR A 153 5.60 19.69 -20.57
N MET A 154 6.32 18.59 -20.32
CA MET A 154 5.85 17.25 -20.71
C MET A 154 4.57 16.88 -19.97
N LEU A 155 4.53 17.11 -18.66
CA LEU A 155 3.36 16.81 -17.83
C LEU A 155 2.15 17.68 -18.20
N ASN A 156 2.35 18.98 -18.42
CA ASN A 156 1.29 19.90 -18.83
C ASN A 156 0.67 19.53 -20.18
N ASN A 157 1.45 18.89 -21.07
CA ASN A 157 0.98 18.41 -22.36
C ASN A 157 0.58 16.92 -22.36
N ALA A 158 0.53 16.26 -21.19
CA ALA A 158 0.32 14.82 -21.09
C ALA A 158 -1.00 14.37 -21.73
N SER A 159 -2.06 15.17 -21.67
CA SER A 159 -3.37 14.84 -22.27
C SER A 159 -3.34 14.79 -23.79
N PHE A 160 -2.43 15.53 -24.44
CA PHE A 160 -2.25 15.49 -25.89
C PHE A 160 -1.45 14.27 -26.34
N VAL A 161 -0.47 13.85 -25.53
CA VAL A 161 0.40 12.70 -25.82
C VAL A 161 -0.30 11.39 -25.44
N TYR A 162 -0.95 11.36 -24.28
CA TYR A 162 -1.60 10.21 -23.68
C TYR A 162 -3.06 10.57 -23.35
N PRO A 163 -3.96 10.64 -24.35
CA PRO A 163 -5.36 11.03 -24.12
C PRO A 163 -6.15 10.00 -23.29
N GLU A 164 -5.75 8.73 -23.36
CA GLU A 164 -6.31 7.66 -22.54
C GLU A 164 -5.44 7.42 -21.30
N ASN A 165 -6.06 7.37 -20.12
CA ASN A 165 -5.38 7.21 -18.83
C ASN A 165 -4.22 8.20 -18.68
N THR A 166 -4.52 9.48 -18.85
CA THR A 166 -3.55 10.58 -18.76
C THR A 166 -2.80 10.54 -17.43
N PRO A 167 -1.46 10.52 -17.42
CA PRO A 167 -0.69 10.58 -16.19
C PRO A 167 -0.79 11.97 -15.55
N PHE A 168 -1.09 12.01 -14.25
CA PHE A 168 -1.21 13.25 -13.46
C PHE A 168 0.05 13.58 -12.65
N THR A 169 1.04 12.68 -12.64
CA THR A 169 2.32 12.87 -11.96
C THR A 169 3.48 12.56 -12.90
N LYS A 170 4.64 13.16 -12.65
CA LYS A 170 5.88 12.88 -13.41
C LYS A 170 6.27 11.40 -13.33
N GLU A 171 6.11 10.79 -12.16
CA GLU A 171 6.34 9.35 -11.96
C GLU A 171 5.42 8.49 -12.85
N ALA A 172 4.11 8.77 -12.87
CA ALA A 172 3.17 8.06 -13.73
C ALA A 172 3.49 8.28 -15.22
N TYR A 173 3.88 9.49 -15.61
CA TYR A 173 4.29 9.81 -16.97
C TYR A 173 5.53 9.00 -17.37
N TYR A 174 6.52 8.91 -16.47
CA TYR A 174 7.74 8.15 -16.71
C TYR A 174 7.45 6.65 -16.91
N TYR A 175 6.62 6.06 -16.04
CA TYR A 175 6.18 4.66 -16.21
C TYR A 175 5.40 4.46 -17.52
N ARG A 176 4.52 5.40 -17.87
CA ARG A 176 3.75 5.35 -19.12
C ARG A 176 4.67 5.38 -20.35
N THR A 177 5.71 6.20 -20.31
CA THR A 177 6.71 6.30 -21.38
C THR A 177 7.47 4.98 -21.55
N ILE A 178 7.87 4.34 -20.45
CA ILE A 178 8.50 3.01 -20.50
C ILE A 178 7.52 1.96 -21.02
N PHE A 179 6.28 1.96 -20.54
CA PHE A 179 5.25 1.01 -20.96
C PHE A 179 5.02 1.07 -22.47
N GLU A 180 4.80 2.26 -23.04
CA GLU A 180 4.53 2.41 -24.48
C GLU A 180 5.76 2.12 -25.35
N LYS A 181 6.98 2.29 -24.83
CA LYS A 181 8.21 1.84 -25.50
C LYS A 181 8.21 0.32 -25.73
N PHE A 182 7.72 -0.48 -24.78
CA PHE A 182 7.64 -1.94 -24.91
C PHE A 182 6.32 -2.41 -25.53
N PHE A 183 5.23 -1.66 -25.34
CA PHE A 183 3.87 -2.04 -25.73
C PHE A 183 3.15 -0.89 -26.47
N PRO A 184 3.54 -0.58 -27.73
CA PRO A 184 3.05 0.62 -28.43
C PRO A 184 1.59 0.55 -28.88
N LYS A 185 0.98 -0.64 -28.89
CA LYS A 185 -0.37 -0.88 -29.44
C LYS A 185 -1.47 -0.44 -28.45
N ASN A 186 -2.54 0.14 -28.97
CA ASN A 186 -3.73 0.53 -28.17
C ASN A 186 -4.27 -0.64 -27.34
N ALA A 187 -4.34 -1.84 -27.92
CA ALA A 187 -4.82 -3.03 -27.23
C ALA A 187 -4.06 -3.31 -25.92
N ALA A 188 -2.75 -3.04 -25.86
CA ALA A 188 -1.98 -3.21 -24.63
C ALA A 188 -2.32 -2.13 -23.60
N ARG A 189 -2.49 -0.87 -24.03
CA ARG A 189 -2.90 0.23 -23.16
C ARG A 189 -4.24 -0.04 -22.49
N SER A 190 -5.21 -0.55 -23.24
CA SER A 190 -6.55 -0.89 -22.73
C SER A 190 -6.56 -1.99 -21.67
N THR A 191 -5.46 -2.74 -21.50
CA THR A 191 -5.33 -3.74 -20.41
C THR A 191 -4.93 -3.13 -19.08
N VAL A 192 -4.46 -1.87 -19.06
CA VAL A 192 -4.10 -1.17 -17.83
C VAL A 192 -5.34 -0.45 -17.30
N PRO A 193 -5.87 -0.82 -16.13
CA PRO A 193 -7.06 -0.18 -15.59
C PRO A 193 -6.81 1.30 -15.33
N GLY A 194 -7.77 2.13 -15.73
CA GLY A 194 -7.80 3.55 -15.43
C GLY A 194 -8.80 3.89 -14.33
N GLY A 195 -8.85 5.16 -13.95
CA GLY A 195 -9.81 5.70 -13.00
C GLY A 195 -9.20 6.08 -11.65
N PRO A 196 -9.99 6.71 -10.76
CA PRO A 196 -9.52 7.14 -9.46
C PRO A 196 -9.24 5.94 -8.55
N SER A 197 -8.08 5.95 -7.92
CA SER A 197 -7.64 4.97 -6.92
C SER A 197 -6.68 5.66 -5.95
N VAL A 198 -6.87 5.47 -4.65
CA VAL A 198 -5.99 6.01 -3.60
C VAL A 198 -5.54 4.86 -2.70
N ALA A 199 -4.22 4.69 -2.51
CA ALA A 199 -3.61 3.64 -1.68
C ALA A 199 -4.32 2.26 -1.74
N CYS A 200 -4.51 1.75 -2.96
CA CYS A 200 -5.16 0.47 -3.27
C CYS A 200 -6.69 0.41 -3.08
N SER A 201 -7.37 1.51 -2.77
CA SER A 201 -8.83 1.57 -2.61
C SER A 201 -9.57 1.60 -3.95
N SER A 202 -10.79 1.07 -3.97
CA SER A 202 -11.69 1.29 -5.11
C SER A 202 -12.24 2.71 -5.12
N ALA A 203 -12.72 3.17 -6.27
CA ALA A 203 -13.43 4.45 -6.39
C ALA A 203 -14.57 4.59 -5.38
N LYS A 204 -15.26 3.48 -5.06
CA LYS A 204 -16.36 3.48 -4.08
C LYS A 204 -15.86 3.68 -2.65
N ALA A 205 -14.71 3.11 -2.30
CA ALA A 205 -14.09 3.29 -0.99
C ALA A 205 -13.51 4.72 -0.81
N VAL A 206 -13.16 5.40 -1.90
CA VAL A 206 -12.78 6.83 -1.85
C VAL A 206 -13.93 7.71 -1.37
N GLU A 207 -15.19 7.30 -1.58
CA GLU A 207 -16.38 8.04 -1.12
C GLU A 207 -16.61 7.94 0.41
N TRP A 208 -15.94 7.01 1.11
CA TRP A 208 -16.16 6.79 2.54
C TRP A 208 -15.61 7.91 3.43
N ASP A 209 -14.61 8.65 2.96
CA ASP A 209 -13.99 9.74 3.72
C ASP A 209 -13.54 10.87 2.77
N ALA A 210 -14.13 12.05 2.95
CA ALA A 210 -13.90 13.21 2.09
C ALA A 210 -12.50 13.84 2.27
N ALA A 211 -11.79 13.54 3.37
CA ALA A 211 -10.41 13.96 3.55
C ALA A 211 -9.45 12.99 2.82
N TRP A 212 -9.75 11.69 2.87
CA TRP A 212 -9.03 10.65 2.14
C TRP A 212 -9.10 10.86 0.61
N SER A 213 -10.25 11.26 0.07
CA SER A 213 -10.40 11.52 -1.37
C SER A 213 -9.52 12.64 -1.92
N LYS A 214 -8.98 13.50 -1.05
CA LYS A 214 -8.08 14.60 -1.42
C LYS A 214 -6.60 14.24 -1.31
N CYS A 215 -6.25 13.10 -0.70
CA CYS A 215 -4.87 12.64 -0.58
C CYS A 215 -4.55 11.64 -1.70
N LEU A 216 -3.75 12.04 -2.68
CA LEU A 216 -3.35 11.17 -3.80
C LEU A 216 -2.11 10.31 -3.50
N ASP A 217 -1.67 10.24 -2.24
CA ASP A 217 -0.51 9.44 -1.87
C ASP A 217 -0.86 7.94 -1.97
N PRO A 218 -0.11 7.13 -2.75
CA PRO A 218 -0.32 5.69 -2.80
C PRO A 218 0.06 4.96 -1.51
N SER A 219 0.76 5.61 -0.57
CA SER A 219 1.21 5.02 0.69
C SER A 219 0.07 4.82 1.70
N GLY A 220 0.27 3.93 2.67
CA GLY A 220 -0.67 3.76 3.78
C GLY A 220 -0.78 5.00 4.67
N ARG A 221 0.19 5.91 4.59
CA ARG A 221 0.25 7.16 5.38
C ARG A 221 -0.73 8.22 4.91
N ALA A 222 -1.34 8.03 3.74
CA ALA A 222 -2.50 8.81 3.32
C ALA A 222 -3.65 8.75 4.36
N ALA A 223 -3.61 7.77 5.30
CA ALA A 223 -4.73 7.45 6.18
C ALA A 223 -4.62 8.31 7.43
N VAL A 224 -4.82 9.61 7.24
CA VAL A 224 -4.68 10.61 8.29
C VAL A 224 -5.57 10.24 9.48
N GLY A 225 -4.97 10.15 10.67
CA GLY A 225 -5.63 9.74 11.91
C GLY A 225 -5.78 8.22 12.12
N VAL A 226 -5.29 7.37 11.21
CA VAL A 226 -5.34 5.90 11.31
C VAL A 226 -3.93 5.30 11.37
N HIS A 227 -3.02 5.75 10.51
CA HIS A 227 -1.63 5.28 10.55
C HIS A 227 -0.92 5.89 11.76
N THR A 228 -0.22 5.07 12.54
CA THR A 228 0.61 5.50 13.69
C THR A 228 1.76 6.46 13.32
N SER A 229 1.98 6.69 12.03
CA SER A 229 3.00 7.58 11.47
C SER A 229 2.41 8.34 10.28
N ALA A 230 1.12 8.67 10.35
CA ALA A 230 0.45 9.50 9.36
C ALA A 230 1.18 10.85 9.24
N TYR A 231 1.08 11.48 8.06
CA TYR A 231 1.54 12.86 7.91
C TYR A 231 0.80 13.75 8.91
N GLU A 232 1.54 14.63 9.60
CA GLU A 232 0.94 15.68 10.40
C GLU A 232 0.05 16.54 9.50
N SER A 233 -1.19 16.78 9.93
CA SER A 233 -2.05 17.74 9.25
C SER A 233 -1.34 19.09 9.29
N THR A 234 -0.92 19.62 8.15
CA THR A 234 -0.51 21.03 8.06
C THR A 234 -1.76 21.87 8.32
N SER A 235 -2.00 22.21 9.58
CA SER A 235 -2.88 23.29 9.97
C SER A 235 -2.27 24.58 9.42
N SER A 236 -2.87 25.09 8.36
CA SER A 236 -2.62 26.45 7.88
C SER A 236 -3.10 27.44 8.94
N GLU A 237 -2.27 27.73 9.93
CA GLU A 237 -2.44 28.91 10.77
C GLU A 237 -1.67 30.07 10.14
N ALA A 238 -2.38 30.80 9.29
CA ALA A 238 -2.05 32.19 9.04
C ALA A 238 -2.47 33.00 10.27
N SER A 239 -1.51 33.50 11.04
CA SER A 239 -1.74 34.66 11.91
C SER A 239 -0.50 35.55 12.01
N ALA A 240 -0.72 36.79 11.54
CA ALA A 240 -0.13 38.07 11.87
C ALA A 240 1.33 38.17 12.35
N GLN A 241 2.10 38.93 11.57
CA GLN A 241 3.27 39.69 12.03
C GLN A 241 2.94 40.53 13.26
N GLU A 242 3.81 40.52 14.29
CA GLU A 242 4.36 41.74 14.89
C GLU A 242 5.61 41.44 15.77
N ASN A 243 6.73 42.02 15.35
CA ASN A 243 7.88 42.58 16.09
C ASN A 243 8.34 42.02 17.46
N GLY A 244 9.64 41.70 17.57
CA GLY A 244 10.39 41.89 18.84
C GLY A 244 11.61 40.98 19.08
N PHE A 245 12.79 41.56 18.90
CA PHE A 245 14.15 41.11 19.26
C PHE A 245 14.31 40.33 20.60
N SER A 246 15.16 39.28 20.63
CA SER A 246 16.20 39.04 21.67
C SER A 246 16.97 37.73 21.43
N VAL A 247 18.22 37.69 21.92
CA VAL A 247 19.36 36.84 21.58
C VAL A 247 19.77 35.93 22.77
N ASN A 248 20.42 34.79 22.46
CA ASN A 248 21.26 33.89 23.27
C ASN A 248 20.64 32.77 24.14
N GLY A 249 21.22 31.55 24.03
CA GLY A 249 21.20 30.55 25.12
C GLY A 249 21.34 29.05 24.77
N ILE A 250 22.58 28.61 24.53
CA ILE A 250 23.25 27.29 24.63
C ILE A 250 22.55 26.07 25.34
N SER A 251 22.86 24.85 24.82
CA SER A 251 23.01 23.52 25.49
C SER A 251 21.74 22.69 25.81
N GLU A 252 21.62 21.36 25.68
CA GLU A 252 22.49 20.21 25.37
C GLU A 252 21.59 18.95 25.19
N LYS A 253 22.19 17.86 24.68
CA LYS A 253 21.79 16.43 24.75
C LYS A 253 20.74 15.89 23.77
N LYS A 254 21.24 15.43 22.62
CA LYS A 254 20.73 14.21 21.97
C LYS A 254 21.49 13.02 22.54
N VAL A 255 20.76 12.05 23.10
CA VAL A 255 21.28 10.72 23.44
C VAL A 255 20.80 9.76 22.37
N ASP A 256 21.77 9.06 21.79
CA ASP A 256 21.62 7.97 20.83
C ASP A 256 20.73 6.84 21.35
N TYR A 257 19.85 6.35 20.48
CA TYR A 257 19.45 4.95 20.41
C TYR A 257 19.17 4.59 18.94
N PHE A 258 20.23 4.28 18.20
CA PHE A 258 20.15 3.55 16.94
C PHE A 258 21.16 2.42 17.01
N GLU A 259 20.71 1.24 17.44
CA GLU A 259 21.40 0.00 17.13
C GLU A 259 20.48 -1.22 17.25
N ALA A 260 20.79 -2.22 16.43
CA ALA A 260 20.31 -3.59 16.42
C ALA A 260 18.93 -3.89 15.79
N ALA A 261 18.94 -4.23 14.49
CA ALA A 261 18.62 -5.59 14.04
C ALA A 261 18.76 -5.71 12.51
N ALA A 262 19.99 -5.66 12.00
CA ALA A 262 20.36 -6.18 10.69
C ALA A 262 21.17 -7.46 10.88
N ALA A 263 20.48 -8.59 11.01
CA ALA A 263 21.00 -9.96 10.90
C ALA A 263 19.75 -10.85 10.87
N THR A 264 19.43 -11.61 9.83
CA THR A 264 20.20 -12.74 9.33
C THR A 264 19.52 -13.26 8.04
N ILE A 265 20.29 -13.25 6.95
CA ILE A 265 20.20 -14.07 5.70
C ILE A 265 18.93 -13.98 4.84
#